data_AF-A0A150JVD4-F1
#
_entry.id   AF-A0A150JVD4-F1
#
_cell.length_a   1.000
_cell.length_b   1.000
_cell.length_c   1.000
_cell.angle_alpha   90.00
_cell.angle_beta   90.00
_cell.angle_gamma   90.00
#
_symmetry.space_group_name_H-M   'P 1'
#
loop_
_entity.id
_entity.type
_entity.pdbx_description
1 polymer ?
#
loop_
_entity_poly.entity_id
_entity_poly.type
_entity_poly.pdbx_seq_one_letter_code
_entity_poly.pdbx_strand_id
1 'polypeptide(L)'
;MSGPSLRHADSHSSIHEAALNEARDLTDLLAQLLGKNLHAEALKTALILLEHWETRTLAHAQAEEEGLYPELLAENENMKDKLTALARDHDLMRKLAQAVKKDLQQEKLDRQTVRQFYALICIDEIHNHEEESVLPHH
;
A
#
# COMPACT_ATOMS: atom_id res chain seq x y z
N MET A 1 -6.14 -3.34 -20.45
CA MET A 1 -7.41 -2.69 -20.08
C MET A 1 -7.55 -2.84 -18.59
N SER A 2 -7.70 -1.73 -17.87
CA SER A 2 -8.01 -1.71 -16.44
C SER A 2 -9.30 -2.51 -16.19
N GLY A 3 -9.35 -3.27 -15.09
CA GLY A 3 -10.56 -4.01 -14.72
C GLY A 3 -11.71 -3.05 -14.35
N PRO A 4 -12.99 -3.45 -14.53
CA PRO A 4 -14.14 -2.60 -14.19
C PRO A 4 -14.10 -2.07 -12.74
N SER A 5 -13.54 -2.83 -11.80
CA SER A 5 -13.44 -2.48 -10.39
C SER A 5 -12.52 -1.29 -10.09
N LEU A 6 -11.58 -0.97 -10.99
CA LEU A 6 -10.70 0.20 -10.82
C LEU A 6 -11.41 1.52 -11.09
N ARG A 7 -12.51 1.49 -11.86
CA ARG A 7 -13.21 2.70 -12.33
C ARG A 7 -14.36 3.14 -11.44
N HIS A 8 -14.97 2.20 -10.72
CA HIS A 8 -16.09 2.52 -9.83
C HIS A 8 -15.54 2.94 -8.47
N ALA A 9 -15.76 4.20 -8.10
CA ALA A 9 -15.25 4.80 -6.87
C ALA A 9 -15.59 3.96 -5.63
N ASP A 10 -16.82 3.43 -5.52
CA ASP A 10 -17.23 2.60 -4.39
C ASP A 10 -16.43 1.29 -4.30
N SER A 11 -16.23 0.58 -5.41
CA SER A 11 -15.46 -0.66 -5.39
C SER A 11 -13.98 -0.40 -5.18
N HIS A 12 -13.46 0.69 -5.72
CA HIS A 12 -12.09 1.11 -5.57
C HIS A 12 -11.78 1.43 -4.09
N SER A 13 -12.60 2.29 -3.47
CA SER A 13 -12.48 2.65 -2.05
C SER A 13 -12.63 1.43 -1.14
N SER A 14 -13.53 0.49 -1.48
CA SER A 14 -13.70 -0.76 -0.72
C SER A 14 -12.45 -1.66 -0.76
N ILE A 15 -11.73 -1.70 -1.89
CA ILE A 15 -10.48 -2.46 -2.02
C ILE A 15 -9.40 -1.85 -1.13
N HIS A 16 -9.26 -0.52 -1.17
CA HIS A 16 -8.32 0.24 -0.33
C HIS A 16 -8.60 0.03 1.15
N GLU A 17 -9.85 0.22 1.58
CA GLU A 17 -10.24 0.06 2.98
C GLU A 17 -9.94 -1.35 3.49
N ALA A 18 -10.29 -2.39 2.71
CA ALA A 18 -10.03 -3.77 3.10
C ALA A 18 -8.53 -4.06 3.22
N ALA A 19 -7.73 -3.67 2.23
CA ALA A 19 -6.29 -3.89 2.23
C ALA A 19 -5.60 -3.16 3.40
N LEU A 20 -5.98 -1.91 3.65
CA LEU A 20 -5.40 -1.07 4.70
C LEU A 20 -5.76 -1.56 6.11
N ASN A 21 -7.01 -1.98 6.33
CA ASN A 21 -7.44 -2.52 7.63
C ASN A 21 -6.71 -3.83 7.96
N GLU A 22 -6.59 -4.75 7.00
CA GLU A 22 -5.81 -5.98 7.17
C GLU A 22 -4.33 -5.67 7.48
N ALA A 23 -3.74 -4.66 6.80
CA ALA A 23 -2.37 -4.22 7.06
C ALA A 23 -2.18 -3.64 8.48
N ARG A 24 -3.16 -2.87 8.99
CA ARG A 24 -3.16 -2.35 10.37
C ARG A 24 -3.19 -3.47 11.39
N ASP A 25 -4.12 -4.42 11.24
CA ASP A 25 -4.26 -5.55 12.17
C ASP A 25 -2.99 -6.40 12.26
N LEU A 26 -2.38 -6.67 11.10
CA LEU A 26 -1.12 -7.42 11.01
C LEU A 26 0.06 -6.63 11.61
N THR A 27 0.10 -5.31 11.42
CA THR A 27 1.14 -4.44 12.00
C THR A 27 1.06 -4.40 13.52
N ASP A 28 -0.15 -4.28 14.06
CA ASP A 28 -0.38 -4.29 15.51
C ASP A 28 -0.04 -5.66 16.12
N LEU A 29 -0.41 -6.75 15.44
CA LEU A 29 0.00 -8.10 15.85
C LEU A 29 1.53 -8.23 15.86
N LEU A 30 2.22 -7.77 14.82
CA LEU A 30 3.67 -7.80 14.75
C LEU A 30 4.32 -7.04 15.93
N ALA A 31 3.82 -5.83 16.22
CA ALA A 31 4.29 -5.02 17.32
C ALA A 31 4.12 -5.72 18.67
N GLN A 32 2.98 -6.39 18.88
CA GLN A 32 2.71 -7.16 20.10
C GLN A 32 3.64 -8.38 20.25
N LEU A 33 3.85 -9.14 19.17
CA LEU A 33 4.72 -10.32 19.17
C LEU A 33 6.18 -9.93 19.47
N LEU A 34 6.66 -8.85 18.85
CA LEU A 34 7.98 -8.29 19.16
C LEU A 34 8.09 -7.82 20.61
N GLY A 35 7.06 -7.15 21.14
CA GLY A 35 7.02 -6.72 22.54
C GLY A 35 7.06 -7.87 23.54
N LYS A 36 6.58 -9.06 23.15
CA LYS A 36 6.60 -10.30 23.95
C LYS A 36 7.84 -11.17 23.72
N ASN A 37 8.80 -10.73 22.89
CA ASN A 37 9.97 -11.49 22.46
C ASN A 37 9.64 -12.84 21.78
N LEU A 38 8.47 -12.94 21.14
CA LEU A 38 8.05 -14.11 20.36
C LEU A 38 8.60 -14.00 18.93
N HIS A 39 9.92 -14.16 18.79
CA HIS A 39 10.65 -13.81 17.57
C HIS A 39 10.25 -14.64 16.34
N ALA A 40 9.99 -15.95 16.50
CA ALA A 40 9.64 -16.82 15.37
C ALA A 40 8.26 -16.44 14.79
N GLU A 41 7.29 -16.21 15.68
CA GLU A 41 5.95 -15.76 15.32
C GLU A 41 6.00 -14.36 14.72
N ALA A 42 6.77 -13.44 15.31
CA ALA A 42 6.94 -12.10 14.79
C ALA A 42 7.53 -12.11 13.37
N LEU A 43 8.56 -12.93 13.12
CA LEU A 43 9.16 -13.06 11.79
C LEU A 43 8.14 -13.58 10.77
N LYS A 44 7.37 -14.60 11.13
CA LYS A 44 6.30 -15.12 10.27
C LYS A 44 5.26 -14.05 9.96
N THR A 45 4.81 -13.30 10.97
CA THR A 45 3.86 -12.19 10.77
C THR A 45 4.44 -11.09 9.89
N ALA A 46 5.71 -10.74 10.06
CA ALA A 46 6.37 -9.72 9.24
C ALA A 46 6.47 -10.15 7.76
N LEU A 47 6.75 -11.43 7.49
CA LEU A 47 6.77 -11.96 6.12
C LEU A 47 5.39 -11.95 5.48
N ILE A 48 4.35 -12.35 6.22
CA ILE A 48 2.95 -12.31 5.76
C ILE A 48 2.53 -10.85 5.49
N LEU A 49 2.86 -9.94 6.39
CA LEU A 49 2.54 -8.52 6.23
C LEU A 49 3.26 -7.91 5.01
N LEU A 50 4.53 -8.25 4.78
CA LEU A 50 5.24 -7.82 3.58
C LEU A 50 4.58 -8.38 2.30
N GLU A 51 4.25 -9.67 2.28
CA GLU A 51 3.55 -10.30 1.16
C GLU A 51 2.19 -9.64 0.89
N HIS A 52 1.45 -9.30 1.95
CA HIS A 52 0.19 -8.55 1.85
C HIS A 52 0.39 -7.21 1.13
N TRP A 53 1.36 -6.39 1.54
CA TRP A 53 1.69 -5.14 0.85
C TRP A 53 2.08 -5.35 -0.62
N GLU A 54 2.90 -6.36 -0.90
CA GLU A 54 3.39 -6.66 -2.26
C GLU A 54 2.26 -7.12 -3.20
N THR A 55 1.35 -7.97 -2.70
CA THR A 55 0.33 -8.64 -3.53
C THR A 55 -1.02 -7.95 -3.57
N ARG A 56 -1.28 -7.03 -2.63
CA ARG A 56 -2.53 -6.26 -2.55
C ARG A 56 -2.27 -4.82 -2.98
N THR A 57 -1.78 -3.97 -2.10
CA THR A 57 -1.63 -2.54 -2.34
C THR A 57 -0.69 -2.26 -3.52
N LEU A 58 0.52 -2.83 -3.53
CA LEU A 58 1.49 -2.52 -4.59
C LEU A 58 1.12 -3.13 -5.95
N ALA A 59 0.38 -4.25 -5.97
CA ALA A 59 -0.16 -4.82 -7.19
C ALA A 59 -1.32 -4.00 -7.75
N HIS A 60 -2.16 -3.44 -6.86
CA HIS A 60 -3.23 -2.53 -7.22
C HIS A 60 -2.67 -1.22 -7.78
N ALA A 61 -1.68 -0.63 -7.09
CA ALA A 61 -0.91 0.54 -7.54
C ALA A 61 -0.32 0.37 -8.95
N GLN A 62 0.25 -0.82 -9.23
CA GLN A 62 0.76 -1.15 -10.56
C GLN A 62 -0.37 -1.12 -11.61
N ALA A 63 -1.53 -1.69 -11.30
CA ALA A 63 -2.66 -1.74 -12.23
C ALA A 63 -3.27 -0.34 -12.50
N GLU A 64 -3.21 0.55 -11.53
CA GLU A 64 -3.61 1.95 -11.69
C GLU A 64 -2.65 2.70 -12.62
N GLU A 65 -1.34 2.63 -12.35
CA GLU A 65 -0.31 3.30 -13.14
C GLU A 65 -0.28 2.83 -14.60
N GLU A 66 -0.46 1.53 -14.84
CA GLU A 66 -0.44 0.95 -16.19
C GLU A 66 -1.77 1.10 -16.93
N GLY A 67 -2.86 1.33 -16.21
CA GLY A 67 -4.23 1.29 -16.74
C GLY A 67 -5.02 2.55 -16.47
N LEU A 68 -5.43 2.74 -15.22
CA LEU A 68 -6.35 3.81 -14.83
C LEU A 68 -5.77 5.22 -15.05
N TYR A 69 -4.53 5.48 -14.63
CA TYR A 69 -3.95 6.82 -14.71
C TYR A 69 -3.76 7.32 -16.15
N PRO A 70 -3.27 6.52 -17.11
CA PRO A 70 -3.25 6.91 -18.52
C PRO A 70 -4.65 7.21 -19.08
N GLU A 71 -5.67 6.45 -18.67
CA GLU A 71 -7.06 6.68 -19.08
C GLU A 71 -7.57 8.03 -18.54
N LEU A 72 -7.40 8.31 -17.25
CA LEU A 72 -7.79 9.58 -16.63
C LEU A 72 -7.04 10.79 -17.23
N LEU A 73 -5.76 10.62 -17.55
CA LEU A 73 -4.96 11.68 -18.17
C LEU A 73 -5.42 11.99 -19.61
N ALA A 74 -5.84 10.97 -20.36
CA ALA A 74 -6.38 11.15 -21.71
C ALA A 74 -7.74 11.85 -21.71
N GLU A 75 -8.54 11.68 -20.66
CA GLU A 75 -9.83 12.36 -20.48
C GLU A 75 -9.67 13.81 -20.00
N ASN A 76 -8.67 14.07 -19.14
CA ASN A 76 -8.42 15.40 -18.59
C ASN A 76 -6.92 15.64 -18.32
N GLU A 77 -6.26 16.34 -19.24
CA GLU A 77 -4.82 16.66 -19.14
C GLU A 77 -4.46 17.47 -17.88
N ASN A 78 -5.41 18.22 -17.28
CA ASN A 78 -5.17 18.99 -16.06
C ASN A 78 -4.93 18.10 -14.83
N MET A 79 -5.19 16.80 -14.90
CA MET A 79 -4.94 15.84 -13.82
C MET A 79 -3.48 15.42 -13.69
N LYS A 80 -2.63 15.79 -14.67
CA LYS A 80 -1.23 15.34 -14.74
C LYS A 80 -0.46 15.48 -13.44
N ASP A 81 -0.55 16.64 -12.79
CA ASP A 81 0.21 16.92 -11.57
C ASP A 81 -0.27 16.05 -10.41
N LYS A 82 -1.59 15.83 -10.29
CA LYS A 82 -2.18 14.94 -9.27
C LYS A 82 -1.75 13.49 -9.49
N LEU A 83 -1.90 12.98 -10.71
CA LEU A 83 -1.52 11.59 -11.05
C LEU A 83 -0.02 11.35 -10.86
N THR A 84 0.81 12.36 -11.10
CA THR A 84 2.25 12.29 -10.84
C THR A 84 2.55 12.21 -9.34
N ALA A 85 1.79 12.92 -8.50
CA ALA A 85 1.91 12.85 -7.05
C ALA A 85 1.47 11.47 -6.52
N LEU A 86 0.34 10.94 -6.98
CA LEU A 86 -0.14 9.60 -6.61
C LEU A 86 0.86 8.50 -6.98
N ALA A 87 1.37 8.52 -8.22
CA ALA A 87 2.43 7.59 -8.63
C ALA A 87 3.71 7.74 -7.79
N ARG A 88 4.00 8.95 -7.28
CA ARG A 88 5.14 9.17 -6.39
C ARG A 88 4.94 8.52 -5.02
N ASP A 89 3.71 8.51 -4.52
CA ASP A 89 3.34 7.89 -3.25
C ASP A 89 3.46 6.36 -3.37
N HIS A 90 3.01 5.77 -4.47
CA HIS A 90 3.30 4.36 -4.80
C HIS A 90 4.80 4.05 -4.76
N ASP A 91 5.63 4.90 -5.37
CA ASP A 91 7.08 4.73 -5.34
C ASP A 91 7.69 4.85 -3.93
N LEU A 92 7.11 5.68 -3.05
CA LEU A 92 7.52 5.74 -1.64
C LEU A 92 7.20 4.42 -0.95
N MET A 93 5.99 3.88 -1.16
CA MET A 93 5.58 2.60 -0.61
C MET A 93 6.46 1.44 -1.11
N ARG A 94 6.74 1.37 -2.41
CA ARG A 94 7.67 0.37 -2.99
C ARG A 94 9.05 0.42 -2.34
N LYS A 95 9.60 1.61 -2.11
CA LYS A 95 10.92 1.80 -1.48
C LYS A 95 10.92 1.32 -0.03
N LEU A 96 9.86 1.61 0.73
CA LEU A 96 9.72 1.15 2.12
C LEU A 96 9.56 -0.37 2.18
N ALA A 97 8.71 -0.96 1.35
CA ALA A 97 8.53 -2.41 1.28
C ALA A 97 9.84 -3.13 0.91
N GLN A 98 10.61 -2.59 -0.05
CA GLN A 98 11.94 -3.13 -0.38
C GLN A 98 12.94 -3.01 0.77
N ALA A 99 12.91 -1.91 1.53
CA ALA A 99 13.76 -1.75 2.70
C ALA A 99 13.44 -2.80 3.77
N VAL A 100 12.15 -2.98 4.09
CA VAL A 100 11.68 -4.04 4.98
C VAL A 100 12.12 -5.42 4.49
N LYS A 101 11.90 -5.72 3.21
CA LYS A 101 12.29 -7.00 2.60
C LYS A 101 13.76 -7.30 2.80
N LYS A 102 14.62 -6.31 2.59
CA LYS A 102 16.06 -6.43 2.78
C LYS A 102 16.42 -6.68 4.24
N ASP A 103 15.75 -6.01 5.19
CA ASP A 103 15.97 -6.22 6.61
C ASP A 103 15.55 -7.64 7.03
N LEU A 104 14.38 -8.11 6.59
CA LEU A 104 13.89 -9.47 6.87
C LEU A 104 14.81 -10.56 6.27
N GLN A 105 15.35 -10.35 5.06
CA GLN A 105 16.34 -11.26 4.45
C GLN A 105 17.65 -11.37 5.24
N GLN A 106 17.96 -10.35 6.05
CA GLN A 106 19.12 -10.32 6.94
C GLN A 106 18.78 -10.76 8.37
N GLU A 107 17.58 -11.32 8.58
CA GLU A 107 17.02 -11.67 9.89
C GLU A 107 16.97 -10.48 10.86
N LYS A 108 16.92 -9.25 10.32
CA LYS A 108 16.78 -8.02 11.10
C LYS A 108 15.30 -7.73 11.26
N LEU A 109 14.77 -8.20 12.38
CA LEU A 109 13.43 -7.88 12.83
C LEU A 109 13.48 -7.17 14.17
N ASP A 110 13.19 -5.87 14.16
CA ASP A 110 13.20 -5.03 15.35
C ASP A 110 12.08 -3.97 15.32
N ARG A 111 12.14 -3.03 16.25
CA ARG A 111 11.16 -1.92 16.33
C ARG A 111 11.21 -1.00 15.10
N GLN A 112 12.33 -0.94 14.37
CA GLN A 112 12.43 -0.15 13.16
C GLN A 112 11.62 -0.79 12.04
N THR A 113 11.61 -2.13 11.91
CA THR A 113 10.75 -2.84 10.96
C THR A 113 9.28 -2.50 11.18
N VAL A 114 8.82 -2.51 12.45
CA VAL A 114 7.44 -2.13 12.80
C VAL A 114 7.14 -0.68 12.41
N ARG A 115 8.07 0.24 12.66
CA ARG A 115 7.91 1.66 12.28
C ARG A 115 7.80 1.85 10.76
N GLN A 116 8.51 1.05 9.97
CA GLN A 116 8.39 1.09 8.51
C GLN A 116 6.99 0.66 8.04
N PHE A 117 6.38 -0.34 8.69
CA PHE A 117 5.00 -0.73 8.39
C PHE A 117 3.98 0.35 8.79
N TYR A 118 4.14 0.99 9.95
CA TYR A 118 3.30 2.16 10.28
C TYR A 118 3.50 3.32 9.30
N ALA A 119 4.72 3.54 8.81
CA ALA A 119 4.96 4.55 7.79
C ALA A 119 4.26 4.21 6.45
N LEU A 120 4.22 2.93 6.06
CA LEU A 120 3.44 2.48 4.90
C LEU A 120 1.95 2.78 5.08
N ILE A 121 1.38 2.43 6.24
CA ILE A 121 -0.02 2.73 6.60
C ILE A 121 -0.32 4.23 6.46
N CYS A 122 0.53 5.11 7.01
CA CYS A 122 0.29 6.54 6.94
C CYS A 122 0.37 7.10 5.51
N ILE A 123 1.27 6.57 4.67
CA ILE A 123 1.36 6.99 3.26
C ILE A 123 0.11 6.53 2.51
N ASP A 124 -0.27 5.26 2.69
CA ASP A 124 -1.43 4.65 2.02
C ASP A 124 -2.74 5.35 2.40
N GLU A 125 -2.93 5.72 3.68
CA GLU A 125 -4.07 6.51 4.14
C GLU A 125 -4.21 7.85 3.41
N ILE A 126 -3.09 8.57 3.25
CA ILE A 126 -3.07 9.88 2.58
C ILE A 126 -3.29 9.69 1.07
N HIS A 127 -2.61 8.70 0.48
CA HIS A 127 -2.74 8.33 -0.92
C HIS A 127 -4.20 8.01 -1.27
N ASN A 128 -4.83 7.11 -0.52
CA ASN A 128 -6.21 6.67 -0.77
C ASN A 128 -7.18 7.85 -0.75
N HIS A 129 -7.02 8.77 0.21
CA HIS A 129 -7.86 9.97 0.29
C HIS A 129 -7.70 10.90 -0.92
N GLU A 130 -6.47 11.12 -1.38
CA GLU A 130 -6.20 11.97 -2.53
C GLU A 130 -6.64 11.31 -3.85
N GLU A 131 -6.48 10.00 -3.95
CA GLU A 131 -6.85 9.20 -5.13
C GLU A 131 -8.37 9.16 -5.34
N GLU A 132 -9.16 8.99 -4.28
CA GLU A 132 -10.62 9.05 -4.36
C GLU A 132 -11.11 10.36 -5.01
N SER A 133 -10.38 11.47 -4.82
CA SER A 133 -10.73 12.77 -5.40
C SER A 133 -10.51 12.87 -6.92
N VAL A 134 -9.75 11.94 -7.52
CA VAL A 134 -9.49 11.91 -8.96
C VAL A 134 -10.35 10.89 -9.71
N LEU A 135 -11.05 10.02 -8.97
CA LEU A 135 -11.91 9.00 -9.56
C LEU A 135 -13.20 9.61 -10.14
N PRO A 136 -13.72 9.08 -11.26
CA PRO A 136 -14.99 9.54 -11.81
C PRO A 136 -16.16 9.18 -10.89
N HIS A 137 -17.05 10.14 -10.61
CA HIS A 137 -18.34 9.87 -9.96
C HIS A 137 -19.34 9.35 -11.00
N HIS A 138 -19.27 8.05 -11.34
CA HIS A 138 -20.18 7.41 -12.31
C HIS A 138 -20.89 6.20 -11.73
#